data_AF-A0A7C5GEY7-F1
#
_entry.id   AF-A0A7C5GEY7-F1
#
_cell.length_a   1.000
_cell.length_b   1.000
_cell.length_c   1.000
_cell.angle_alpha   90.00
_cell.angle_beta   90.00
_cell.angle_gamma   90.00
#
_symmetry.space_group_name_H-M   'P 1'
#
loop_
_entity.id
_entity.type
_entity.pdbx_description
1 polymer ?
#
loop_
_entity_poly.entity_id
_entity_poly.type
_entity_poly.pdbx_seq_one_letter_code
_entity_poly.pdbx_strand_id
1 'polypeptide(L)' 'MSEQNETVTLSLQQSAKLGVVHVAVTEDGSVVVAGEMRRLDDGETHWFERSGIEVHRQGDQWTFTKRLGARAA' A
#
# COMPACT_ATOMS: atom_id res chain seq x y z
N MET A 1 4.20 -14.46 -18.51
CA MET A 1 4.29 -14.47 -17.03
C MET A 1 3.06 -13.74 -16.52
N SER A 2 2.18 -14.42 -15.78
CA SER A 2 0.90 -13.85 -15.35
C SER A 2 1.14 -12.72 -14.35
N GLU A 3 0.58 -11.54 -14.62
CA GLU A 3 0.58 -10.40 -13.70
C GLU A 3 -0.27 -10.79 -12.48
N GLN A 4 0.38 -11.22 -11.40
CA GLN A 4 -0.31 -11.45 -10.13
C GLN A 4 -0.33 -10.14 -9.36
N ASN A 5 -1.49 -9.49 -9.36
CA ASN A 5 -1.75 -8.39 -8.44
C ASN A 5 -1.99 -8.99 -7.06
N GLU A 6 -1.10 -8.69 -6.12
CA GLU A 6 -1.24 -9.09 -4.72
C GLU A 6 -1.86 -7.91 -3.96
N THR A 7 -2.91 -8.17 -3.20
CA THR A 7 -3.65 -7.12 -2.47
C THR A 7 -3.84 -7.53 -1.03
N VAL A 8 -3.72 -6.56 -0.12
CA VAL A 8 -4.07 -6.73 1.29
C VAL A 8 -4.78 -5.47 1.79
N THR A 9 -5.81 -5.67 2.61
CA THR A 9 -6.50 -4.58 3.30
C THR A 9 -6.13 -4.63 4.78
N LEU A 10 -5.72 -3.49 5.32
CA LEU A 10 -5.30 -3.33 6.70
C LEU A 10 -6.16 -2.24 7.36
N SER A 11 -6.41 -2.42 8.65
CA SER A 11 -6.92 -1.40 9.55
C SER A 11 -5.79 -0.81 10.39
N LEU A 12 -6.11 0.20 11.19
CA LEU A 12 -5.18 0.87 12.09
C LEU A 12 -4.37 -0.14 12.94
N GLN A 13 -3.07 0.11 13.10
CA GLN A 13 -2.12 -0.71 13.86
C GLN A 13 -1.92 -2.13 13.31
N GLN A 14 -2.31 -2.40 12.06
CA GLN A 14 -2.05 -3.67 11.41
C GLN A 14 -0.86 -3.59 10.45
N SER A 15 -0.23 -4.74 10.23
CA SER A 15 0.84 -4.91 9.25
C SER A 15 0.69 -6.24 8.53
N ALA A 16 1.23 -6.30 7.32
CA ALA A 16 1.26 -7.49 6.49
C ALA A 16 2.47 -7.48 5.57
N LYS A 17 2.64 -8.57 4.83
CA LYS A 17 3.60 -8.67 3.73
C LYS A 17 2.86 -8.76 2.40
N LEU A 18 3.34 -7.99 1.43
CA LEU A 18 2.98 -8.05 0.02
C LEU A 18 4.17 -8.64 -0.76
N GLY A 19 4.17 -9.95 -0.91
CA GLY A 19 5.33 -10.74 -1.28
C GLY A 19 6.47 -10.57 -0.27
N VAL A 20 7.55 -9.91 -0.69
CA VAL A 20 8.72 -9.60 0.17
C VAL A 20 8.66 -8.23 0.84
N VAL A 21 7.67 -7.40 0.50
CA VAL A 21 7.58 -6.01 0.99
C VAL A 21 6.71 -5.96 2.25
N HIS A 22 7.21 -5.32 3.30
CA HIS A 22 6.43 -5.05 4.51
C HIS A 22 5.56 -3.81 4.29
N VAL A 23 4.27 -3.92 4.62
CA VAL A 23 3.30 -2.82 4.63
C VAL A 23 2.63 -2.72 5.99
N ALA A 24 2.38 -1.52 6.48
CA ALA A 24 1.74 -1.29 7.77
C ALA A 24 0.94 0.01 7.79
N VAL A 25 -0.08 0.04 8.64
CA VAL A 25 -0.78 1.26 9.06
C VAL A 25 -0.41 1.49 10.52
N THR A 26 0.41 2.49 10.79
CA THR A 26 0.98 2.68 12.14
C THR A 26 0.12 3.59 13.01
N GLU A 27 -0.42 4.64 12.42
CA GLU A 27 -1.26 5.65 13.07
C GLU A 27 -2.37 6.06 12.11
N ASP A 28 -3.36 6.81 12.60
CA ASP A 28 -4.45 7.26 11.75
C ASP A 28 -3.93 8.12 10.59
N GLY A 29 -4.20 7.64 9.37
CA GLY A 29 -3.69 8.21 8.13
C GLY A 29 -2.23 7.91 7.84
N SER A 30 -1.46 7.30 8.73
CA SER A 30 -0.03 7.03 8.52
C SER A 30 0.24 5.60 8.08
N VAL A 31 0.81 5.45 6.90
CA VAL A 31 1.20 4.15 6.33
C VAL A 31 2.71 4.06 6.13
N VAL A 32 3.24 2.85 6.25
CA VAL A 32 4.63 2.53 5.97
C VAL A 32 4.70 1.43 4.91
N VAL A 33 5.44 1.67 3.84
CA VAL A 33 5.67 0.72 2.75
C VAL A 33 7.16 0.62 2.48
N ALA A 34 7.75 -0.55 2.67
CA ALA A 34 9.20 -0.77 2.48
C ALA A 34 10.12 0.23 3.23
N GLY A 35 9.64 0.77 4.36
CA GLY A 35 10.35 1.78 5.15
C GLY A 35 10.11 3.23 4.70
N GLU A 36 9.38 3.47 3.62
CA GLU A 36 8.87 4.81 3.26
C GLU A 36 7.55 5.07 4.00
N MET A 37 7.45 6.20 4.67
CA MET A 37 6.24 6.62 5.40
C MET A 37 5.49 7.69 4.63
N ARG A 38 4.16 7.57 4.56
CA ARG A 38 3.27 8.58 3.98
C ARG A 38 2.03 8.75 4.83
N ARG A 39 1.50 9.97 4.82
CA ARG A 39 0.17 10.27 5.34
C ARG A 39 -0.82 10.27 4.18
N LEU A 40 -1.98 9.65 4.39
CA LEU A 40 -3.10 9.65 3.46
C LEU A 40 -4.36 10.16 4.15
N ASP A 41 -5.01 11.13 3.53
CA ASP A 41 -6.35 11.55 3.89
C ASP A 41 -7.38 10.55 3.34
N ASP A 42 -8.62 10.63 3.85
CA ASP A 42 -9.68 9.73 3.40
C ASP A 42 -10.00 9.93 1.91
N GLY A 43 -10.13 8.82 1.18
CA GLY A 43 -10.29 8.80 -0.27
C GLY A 43 -9.00 9.03 -1.06
N GLU A 44 -7.87 9.29 -0.40
CA GLU A 44 -6.59 9.49 -1.08
C GLU A 44 -6.00 8.16 -1.58
N THR A 45 -5.26 8.25 -2.69
CA THR A 45 -4.47 7.16 -3.25
C THR A 45 -3.03 7.62 -3.45
N HIS A 46 -2.07 6.78 -3.06
CA HIS A 46 -0.66 7.06 -3.24
C HIS A 46 0.07 5.87 -3.88
N TRP A 47 1.03 6.17 -4.76
CA TRP A 47 1.86 5.17 -5.43
C TRP A 47 3.31 5.27 -4.94
N PHE A 48 3.80 4.19 -4.34
CA PHE A 48 5.19 4.05 -3.93
C PHE A 48 6.02 3.49 -5.10
N GLU A 49 6.68 4.38 -5.85
CA GLU A 49 7.44 4.05 -7.06
C GLU A 49 8.50 2.97 -6.80
N ARG A 50 9.20 3.03 -5.67
CA ARG A 50 10.28 2.09 -5.33
C ARG A 50 9.79 0.66 -5.12
N SER A 51 8.61 0.48 -4.52
CA SER A 51 8.07 -0.84 -4.19
C SER A 51 7.04 -1.36 -5.19
N GLY A 52 6.54 -0.50 -6.09
CA GLY A 52 5.46 -0.84 -7.00
C GLY A 52 4.14 -1.11 -6.28
N ILE A 53 3.87 -0.38 -5.20
CA ILE A 53 2.69 -0.57 -4.36
C ILE A 53 1.83 0.69 -4.40
N GLU A 54 0.56 0.50 -4.73
CA GLU A 54 -0.48 1.50 -4.57
C GLU A 54 -1.15 1.30 -3.21
N VAL A 55 -1.42 2.38 -2.50
CA VAL A 55 -2.26 2.35 -1.30
C VAL A 55 -3.44 3.30 -1.50
N HIS A 56 -4.62 2.84 -1.12
CA HIS A 56 -5.84 3.65 -1.12
C HIS A 56 -6.49 3.60 0.25
N ARG A 57 -6.90 4.76 0.78
CA ARG A 57 -7.61 4.87 2.07
C ARG A 57 -9.12 5.02 1.86
N GLN A 58 -9.89 4.26 2.62
CA GLN A 58 -11.35 4.38 2.74
C GLN A 58 -11.76 4.27 4.21
N GLY A 59 -12.05 5.41 4.84
CA GLY A 59 -12.31 5.53 6.27
C GLY A 59 -11.15 4.99 7.11
N ASP A 60 -11.41 3.88 7.79
CA ASP A 60 -10.49 3.18 8.70
C ASP A 60 -9.81 1.96 8.06
N GLN A 61 -9.84 1.88 6.73
CA GLN A 61 -9.21 0.81 5.98
C GLN A 61 -8.24 1.35 4.91
N TRP A 62 -7.12 0.66 4.76
CA TRP A 62 -6.10 0.91 3.77
C TRP A 62 -5.90 -0.33 2.93
N THR A 63 -6.13 -0.19 1.62
CA THR A 63 -5.93 -1.29 0.68
C THR A 63 -4.61 -1.07 -0.05
N PHE A 64 -3.66 -1.98 0.15
CA PHE A 64 -2.37 -2.01 -0.51
C PHE A 64 -2.42 -3.00 -1.66
N THR A 65 -2.05 -2.57 -2.85
CA THR A 65 -2.00 -3.40 -4.06
C THR A 65 -0.62 -3.33 -4.68
N LYS A 66 0.05 -4.47 -4.75
CA LYS A 66 1.31 -4.61 -5.48
C LYS A 66 1.01 -4.88 -6.94
N ARG A 67 1.47 -3.99 -7.83
CA ARG A 67 1.34 -4.15 -9.28
C ARG A 67 2.69 -4.56 -9.86
N LEU A 68 2.78 -5.82 -10.29
CA LEU A 68 3.97 -6.37 -10.96
C LEU A 68 3.97 -5.92 -12.43
N GLY A 69 4.45 -4.70 -12.69
CA GLY A 69 4.68 -4.20 -14.05
C GLY A 69 3.82 -3.00 -14.43
N ALA A 70 4.41 -2.19 -15.31
CA ALA A 70 3.91 -0.97 -15.94
C ALA A 70 3.74 0.28 -15.05
N ARG A 71 4.80 1.11 -15.03
CA ARG A 71 4.61 2.50 -15.44
C ARG A 71 4.48 2.47 -16.96
N ALA A 72 3.25 2.46 -17.48
CA ALA A 72 3.04 2.80 -18.89
C ALA A 72 3.08 4.33 -18.99
N ALA A 73 4.15 4.80 -19.63
CA ALA A 73 4.41 6.15 -20.17
C ALA A 73 3.76 7.34 -19.45
#